data_AF-A0A352KUM0-F1
#
_entry.id   AF-A0A352KUM0-F1
#
_cell.length_a   1.000
_cell.length_b   1.000
_cell.length_c   1.000
_cell.angle_alpha   90.00
_cell.angle_beta   90.00
_cell.angle_gamma   90.00
#
_symmetry.space_group_name_H-M   'P 1'
#
loop_
_entity.id
_entity.type
_entity.pdbx_description
1 polymer ?
#
loop_
_entity_poly.entity_id
_entity_poly.type
_entity_poly.pdbx_seq_one_letter_code
_entity_poly.pdbx_strand_id
1 'polypeptide(L)'
;DNWPHQLYIREARRMVSDYVMIEQDCRRERMAQDSVGLGSYNMDSHNVRRFVTAEGTVQNEGDVQVSPGGAYLISYRSVVPAKGQVENLAVPVCLAASHIAYGSIRMEPVFMVLGQSVATAAVMALESKCSLQDVPYPSLRARLLRDGQVLDLPAAIPPKILISRDSLPGLVLDDGDAELQGEWRGSSSAGRYVGAGYLHDGDLDKGKKSAAWKLTVPSSGTWRVGISYSAASNRATAVPVQVQAGDGVEQQFEVNQRKAIAGDAVFHEVTRVTLAAGQTVRLTISNAGTDGHVIVDAVQVEKVEKVE
;
A
#
# COMPACT_ATOMS: atom_id res chain seq x y z
N ASP A 1 -5.71 25.88 34.21
CA ASP A 1 -4.37 25.96 33.57
C ASP A 1 -3.77 24.59 33.26
N ASN A 2 -4.47 23.74 32.49
CA ASN A 2 -4.01 22.37 32.14
C ASN A 2 -3.42 22.30 30.71
N TRP A 3 -2.91 23.42 30.20
CA TRP A 3 -2.24 23.44 28.90
C TRP A 3 -0.78 23.03 29.07
N PRO A 4 -0.25 22.12 28.23
CA PRO A 4 1.16 21.78 28.30
C PRO A 4 2.01 23.02 27.97
N HIS A 5 3.02 23.29 28.80
CA HIS A 5 3.94 24.42 28.62
C HIS A 5 4.82 24.31 27.36
N GLN A 6 4.83 23.14 26.72
CA GLN A 6 5.53 22.87 25.47
C GLN A 6 4.58 22.22 24.47
N LEU A 7 4.63 22.71 23.23
CA LEU A 7 3.95 22.06 22.12
C LEU A 7 4.78 20.87 21.65
N TYR A 8 4.15 19.70 21.56
CA TYR A 8 4.76 18.55 20.92
C TYR A 8 4.60 18.66 19.39
N ILE A 9 5.56 19.33 18.75
CA ILE A 9 5.56 19.55 17.30
C ILE A 9 6.29 18.39 16.61
N ARG A 10 5.53 17.47 15.99
CA ARG A 10 6.10 16.35 15.22
C ARG A 10 6.47 16.72 13.79
N GLU A 11 5.80 17.73 13.22
CA GLU A 11 6.02 18.19 11.85
C GLU A 11 6.00 19.71 11.77
N ALA A 12 6.89 20.25 10.95
CA ALA A 12 7.00 21.68 10.66
C ALA A 12 7.10 21.89 9.14
N ARG A 13 7.34 23.13 8.73
CA ARG A 13 7.60 23.46 7.33
C ARG A 13 8.82 22.67 6.83
N ARG A 14 8.65 22.00 5.69
CA ARG A 14 9.69 21.25 5.00
C ARG A 14 10.15 21.99 3.76
N MET A 15 11.39 21.71 3.38
CA MET A 15 11.94 22.11 2.09
C MET A 15 11.17 21.42 0.95
N VAL A 16 11.19 22.01 -0.24
CA VAL A 16 10.83 21.34 -1.50
C VAL A 16 12.08 21.32 -2.37
N SER A 17 12.39 20.18 -2.97
CA SER A 17 13.62 19.98 -3.76
C SER A 17 13.34 19.22 -5.06
N ASP A 18 14.39 18.99 -5.85
CA ASP A 18 14.37 18.21 -7.09
C ASP A 18 13.94 16.74 -6.86
N TYR A 19 14.00 16.27 -5.62
CA TYR A 19 13.38 15.02 -5.20
C TYR A 19 12.57 15.24 -3.92
N VAL A 20 11.26 15.06 -4.02
CA VAL A 20 10.37 14.99 -2.85
C VAL A 20 10.11 13.51 -2.57
N MET A 21 10.42 13.07 -1.34
CA MET A 21 10.06 11.73 -0.87
C MET A 21 8.54 11.62 -0.74
N ILE A 22 7.95 10.64 -1.41
CA ILE A 22 6.50 10.40 -1.42
C ILE A 22 6.20 8.97 -0.97
N GLU A 23 4.92 8.67 -0.75
CA GLU A 23 4.48 7.34 -0.30
C GLU A 23 4.97 6.20 -1.20
N GLN A 24 5.03 6.44 -2.52
CA GLN A 24 5.56 5.49 -3.49
C GLN A 24 7.02 5.11 -3.20
N ASP A 25 7.82 6.03 -2.66
CA ASP A 25 9.20 5.72 -2.25
C ASP A 25 9.21 4.77 -1.04
N CYS A 26 8.38 5.06 -0.03
CA CYS A 26 8.24 4.21 1.16
C CYS A 26 7.71 2.81 0.83
N ARG A 27 6.81 2.71 -0.16
CA ARG A 27 6.25 1.44 -0.66
C ARG A 27 7.15 0.73 -1.67
N ARG A 28 8.27 1.35 -2.08
CA ARG A 28 9.19 0.87 -3.12
C ARG A 28 8.53 0.71 -4.51
N GLU A 29 7.46 1.46 -4.77
CA GLU A 29 6.89 1.65 -6.11
C GLU A 29 7.75 2.61 -6.94
N ARG A 30 8.45 3.53 -6.25
CA ARG A 30 9.47 4.43 -6.79
C ARG A 30 10.78 4.19 -6.03
N MET A 31 11.90 4.18 -6.73
CA MET A 31 13.22 3.87 -6.15
C MET A 31 14.20 5.00 -6.41
N ALA A 32 14.66 5.65 -5.33
CA ALA A 32 15.73 6.63 -5.40
C ALA A 32 17.03 5.97 -5.92
N GLN A 33 17.66 6.59 -6.91
CA GLN A 33 18.92 6.10 -7.49
C GLN A 33 20.16 6.68 -6.78
N ASP A 34 19.93 7.61 -5.85
CA ASP A 34 20.92 8.40 -5.16
C ASP A 34 20.77 8.29 -3.63
N SER A 35 20.61 7.06 -3.13
CA SER A 35 20.41 6.74 -1.71
C SER A 35 21.54 7.26 -0.82
N VAL A 36 21.18 7.91 0.29
CA VAL A 36 22.09 8.37 1.36
C VAL A 36 21.66 7.88 2.74
N GLY A 37 20.78 6.89 2.77
CA GLY A 37 20.25 6.31 4.00
C GLY A 37 18.98 5.50 3.72
N LEU A 38 18.57 4.73 4.73
CA LEU A 38 17.37 3.91 4.69
C LEU A 38 16.37 4.37 5.77
N GLY A 39 15.08 4.36 5.42
CA GLY A 39 13.99 4.41 6.38
C GLY A 39 13.24 3.09 6.39
N SER A 40 12.52 2.78 7.47
CA SER A 40 11.74 1.53 7.59
C SER A 40 10.54 1.61 8.54
N TYR A 41 10.32 2.77 9.17
CA TYR A 41 9.26 2.95 10.14
C TYR A 41 7.88 3.03 9.47
N ASN A 42 6.80 2.84 10.21
CA ASN A 42 5.46 3.03 9.67
C ASN A 42 5.30 4.46 9.12
N MET A 43 4.59 4.59 8.00
CA MET A 43 4.02 5.86 7.60
C MET A 43 2.90 6.16 8.60
N ASP A 44 3.18 7.04 9.56
CA ASP A 44 2.29 7.31 10.68
C ASP A 44 1.76 8.74 10.73
N SER A 45 0.51 8.87 11.15
CA SER A 45 -0.12 10.11 11.61
C SER A 45 -0.92 9.76 12.85
N HIS A 46 -0.70 10.48 13.95
CA HIS A 46 -1.42 10.21 15.18
C HIS A 46 -2.85 10.75 15.13
N ASN A 47 -3.74 10.02 15.80
CA ASN A 47 -5.11 10.43 16.01
C ASN A 47 -5.21 11.87 16.59
N VAL A 48 -6.09 12.69 16.03
CA VAL A 48 -6.34 14.07 16.52
C VAL A 48 -7.41 14.12 17.59
N ARG A 49 -8.31 13.14 17.61
CA ARG A 49 -9.27 12.93 18.70
C ARG A 49 -9.64 11.46 18.83
N ARG A 50 -10.21 11.12 19.98
CA ARG A 50 -10.98 9.90 20.18
C ARG A 50 -12.44 10.27 20.32
N PHE A 51 -13.31 9.51 19.69
CA PHE A 51 -14.75 9.72 19.80
C PHE A 51 -15.46 8.38 20.04
N VAL A 52 -16.62 8.46 20.68
CA VAL A 52 -17.48 7.29 20.91
C VAL A 52 -18.44 7.20 19.73
N THR A 53 -18.47 6.04 19.06
CA THR A 53 -19.40 5.78 17.96
C THR A 53 -20.83 5.58 18.50
N ALA A 54 -21.83 5.60 17.62
CA ALA A 54 -23.23 5.39 18.03
C ALA A 54 -23.45 4.01 18.69
N GLU A 55 -22.57 3.06 18.40
CA GLU A 55 -22.56 1.69 18.93
C GLU A 55 -21.85 1.59 20.30
N GLY A 56 -21.39 2.71 20.87
CA GLY A 56 -20.73 2.76 22.17
C GLY A 56 -19.25 2.35 22.17
N THR A 57 -18.61 2.29 21.00
CA THR A 57 -17.18 1.93 20.87
C THR A 57 -16.30 3.17 20.72
N VAL A 58 -15.04 3.10 21.15
CA VAL A 58 -14.09 4.22 20.97
C VAL A 58 -13.36 4.06 19.63
N GLN A 59 -13.35 5.10 18.81
CA GLN A 59 -12.57 5.18 17.58
C GLN A 59 -11.60 6.37 17.57
N ASN A 60 -10.50 6.20 16.84
CA ASN A 60 -9.50 7.23 16.58
C ASN A 60 -9.84 7.98 15.29
N GLU A 61 -9.94 9.31 15.31
CA GLU A 61 -10.03 10.11 14.08
C GLU A 61 -8.62 10.48 13.59
N GLY A 62 -8.35 10.26 12.30
CA GLY A 62 -7.13 10.71 11.63
C GLY A 62 -5.87 9.89 11.89
N ASP A 63 -6.01 8.70 12.49
CA ASP A 63 -4.89 7.77 12.71
C ASP A 63 -4.51 7.07 11.41
N VAL A 64 -3.24 7.19 11.02
CA VAL A 64 -2.64 6.46 9.89
C VAL A 64 -1.49 5.67 10.47
N GLN A 65 -1.44 4.36 10.21
CA GLN A 65 -0.39 3.45 10.67
C GLN A 65 -0.12 2.41 9.59
N VAL A 66 0.56 2.82 8.52
CA VAL A 66 0.79 1.97 7.34
C VAL A 66 2.24 1.52 7.30
N SER A 67 2.47 0.21 7.35
CA SER A 67 3.81 -0.34 7.23
C SER A 67 4.36 -0.12 5.80
N PRO A 68 5.63 0.32 5.64
CA PRO A 68 6.30 0.31 4.34
C PRO A 68 6.67 -1.11 3.87
N GLY A 69 6.43 -2.14 4.68
CA GLY A 69 6.75 -3.53 4.35
C GLY A 69 8.25 -3.83 4.29
N GLY A 70 9.09 -2.99 4.91
CA GLY A 70 10.55 -3.13 4.91
C GLY A 70 11.27 -1.80 4.74
N ALA A 71 12.60 -1.85 4.60
CA ALA A 71 13.40 -0.68 4.34
C ALA A 71 13.09 -0.04 2.96
N TYR A 72 13.27 1.26 2.85
CA TYR A 72 13.19 2.04 1.61
C TYR A 72 14.35 3.04 1.55
N LEU A 73 14.70 3.46 0.33
CA LEU A 73 15.84 4.34 0.06
C LEU A 73 15.46 5.81 0.25
N ILE A 74 16.36 6.62 0.84
CA ILE A 74 16.19 8.07 0.96
C ILE A 74 17.15 8.79 0.01
N SER A 75 16.61 9.58 -0.91
CA SER A 75 17.38 10.27 -1.94
C SER A 75 18.25 11.41 -1.38
N TYR A 76 19.49 11.54 -1.86
CA TYR A 76 20.37 12.69 -1.57
C TYR A 76 19.71 14.01 -1.92
N ARG A 77 19.04 14.08 -3.08
CA ARG A 77 18.33 15.29 -3.52
C ARG A 77 17.22 15.72 -2.57
N SER A 78 16.70 14.84 -1.72
CA SER A 78 15.68 15.22 -0.73
C SER A 78 16.25 16.05 0.43
N VAL A 79 17.54 15.94 0.73
CA VAL A 79 18.20 16.63 1.86
C VAL A 79 19.00 17.87 1.46
N VAL A 80 18.97 18.26 0.19
CA VAL A 80 19.54 19.53 -0.32
C VAL A 80 18.48 20.31 -1.10
N PRO A 81 18.52 21.65 -1.18
CA PRO A 81 17.57 22.43 -1.97
C PRO A 81 17.66 22.17 -3.46
N ALA A 82 16.55 22.41 -4.19
CA ALA A 82 16.53 22.32 -5.64
C ALA A 82 17.60 23.20 -6.28
N LYS A 83 18.18 22.75 -7.38
CA LYS A 83 19.15 23.55 -8.13
C LYS A 83 18.53 24.89 -8.57
N GLY A 84 19.28 25.98 -8.39
CA GLY A 84 18.79 27.34 -8.65
C GLY A 84 18.03 27.99 -7.48
N GLN A 85 17.85 27.29 -6.36
CA GLN A 85 17.47 27.91 -5.09
C GLN A 85 18.72 28.30 -4.28
N VAL A 86 18.74 28.01 -2.97
CA VAL A 86 19.90 28.29 -2.13
C VAL A 86 20.95 27.18 -2.25
N GLU A 87 22.18 27.56 -2.58
CA GLU A 87 23.33 26.66 -2.62
C GLU A 87 23.94 26.49 -1.22
N ASN A 88 24.66 25.39 -1.02
CA ASN A 88 25.43 25.11 0.21
C ASN A 88 24.59 25.06 1.51
N LEU A 89 23.32 24.70 1.40
CA LEU A 89 22.45 24.37 2.53
C LEU A 89 22.16 22.86 2.54
N ALA A 90 22.36 22.22 3.69
CA ALA A 90 21.91 20.86 3.94
C ALA A 90 20.74 20.85 4.92
N VAL A 91 19.71 20.05 4.64
CA VAL A 91 18.46 19.99 5.41
C VAL A 91 18.12 18.52 5.73
N PRO A 92 18.84 17.87 6.66
CA PRO A 92 18.64 16.44 6.97
C PRO A 92 17.39 16.15 7.79
N VAL A 93 16.80 17.16 8.44
CA VAL A 93 15.61 17.02 9.30
C VAL A 93 14.35 17.50 8.56
N CYS A 94 14.29 18.76 8.15
CA CYS A 94 13.16 19.32 7.40
C CYS A 94 13.25 19.02 5.89
N LEU A 95 13.74 17.82 5.54
CA LEU A 95 13.99 17.39 4.17
C LEU A 95 12.72 17.41 3.31
N ALA A 96 12.91 17.37 1.99
CA ALA A 96 11.81 17.37 1.03
C ALA A 96 11.04 16.05 1.06
N ALA A 97 9.87 16.07 1.69
CA ALA A 97 8.98 14.91 1.81
C ALA A 97 7.50 15.32 1.89
N SER A 98 6.63 14.49 1.31
CA SER A 98 5.19 14.50 1.58
C SER A 98 4.90 14.22 3.06
N HIS A 99 3.70 14.56 3.52
CA HIS A 99 3.27 14.27 4.90
C HIS A 99 3.39 12.77 5.25
N ILE A 100 2.92 11.90 4.36
CA ILE A 100 2.91 10.45 4.56
C ILE A 100 4.33 9.86 4.62
N ALA A 101 5.20 10.24 3.68
CA ALA A 101 6.59 9.76 3.69
C ALA A 101 7.36 10.31 4.90
N TYR A 102 7.12 11.57 5.27
CA TYR A 102 7.82 12.18 6.39
C TYR A 102 7.50 11.50 7.72
N GLY A 103 6.26 11.04 7.94
CA GLY A 103 5.88 10.23 9.10
C GLY A 103 6.80 9.04 9.33
N SER A 104 7.20 8.37 8.24
CA SER A 104 8.15 7.26 8.29
C SER A 104 9.62 7.69 8.41
N ILE A 105 10.02 8.78 7.74
CA ILE A 105 11.43 9.23 7.70
C ILE A 105 11.86 9.86 9.03
N ARG A 106 10.95 10.52 9.76
CA ARG A 106 11.26 11.38 10.91
C ARG A 106 11.65 10.66 12.21
N MET A 107 12.34 9.52 12.09
CA MET A 107 12.89 8.77 13.19
C MET A 107 14.31 9.25 13.50
N GLU A 108 14.62 9.40 14.78
CA GLU A 108 15.94 9.79 15.27
C GLU A 108 17.11 9.01 14.63
N PRO A 109 17.08 7.66 14.51
CA PRO A 109 18.14 6.94 13.82
C PRO A 109 18.30 7.33 12.35
N VAL A 110 17.21 7.66 11.66
CA VAL A 110 17.25 8.11 10.26
C VAL A 110 17.86 9.50 10.18
N PHE A 111 17.51 10.42 11.08
CA PHE A 111 18.15 11.74 11.13
C PHE A 111 19.64 11.68 11.43
N MET A 112 20.09 10.75 12.27
CA MET A 112 21.52 10.53 12.51
C MET A 112 22.25 10.07 11.24
N VAL A 113 21.65 9.13 10.51
CA VAL A 113 22.15 8.63 9.21
C VAL A 113 22.22 9.76 8.18
N LEU A 114 21.13 10.52 8.01
CA LEU A 114 21.10 11.67 7.09
C LEU A 114 22.10 12.76 7.50
N GLY A 115 22.26 13.00 8.81
CA GLY A 115 23.24 13.92 9.37
C GLY A 115 24.67 13.55 8.99
N GLN A 116 25.05 12.27 9.13
CA GLN A 116 26.35 11.77 8.66
C GLN A 116 26.50 11.98 7.15
N SER A 117 25.48 11.62 6.37
CA SER A 117 25.54 11.72 4.91
C SER A 117 25.71 13.14 4.39
N VAL A 118 24.97 14.10 4.94
CA VAL A 118 25.11 15.50 4.53
C VAL A 118 26.43 16.11 5.00
N ALA A 119 26.96 15.71 6.16
CA ALA A 119 28.27 16.15 6.62
C ALA A 119 29.39 15.67 5.68
N THR A 120 29.36 14.39 5.28
CA THR A 120 30.29 13.85 4.29
C THR A 120 30.19 14.59 2.95
N ALA A 121 28.97 14.83 2.46
CA ALA A 121 28.76 15.59 1.23
C ALA A 121 29.28 17.03 1.32
N ALA A 122 29.11 17.69 2.47
CA ALA A 122 29.62 19.05 2.70
C ALA A 122 31.15 19.11 2.65
N VAL A 123 31.85 18.13 3.25
CA VAL A 123 33.32 18.05 3.15
C VAL A 123 33.75 17.84 1.69
N MET A 124 33.09 16.95 0.96
CA MET A 124 33.40 16.71 -0.45
C MET A 124 33.14 17.93 -1.34
N ALA A 125 32.06 18.68 -1.07
CA ALA A 125 31.74 19.92 -1.75
C ALA A 125 32.83 20.98 -1.53
N LEU A 126 33.31 21.13 -0.29
CA LEU A 126 34.41 22.03 0.06
C LEU A 126 35.72 21.65 -0.66
N GLU A 127 36.09 20.37 -0.63
CA GLU A 127 37.32 19.87 -1.27
C GLU A 127 37.27 20.01 -2.80
N SER A 128 36.10 19.75 -3.39
CA SER A 128 35.88 19.81 -4.84
C SER A 128 35.51 21.21 -5.34
N LYS A 129 35.36 22.19 -4.44
CA LYS A 129 34.90 23.55 -4.73
C LYS A 129 33.61 23.60 -5.56
N CYS A 130 32.65 22.74 -5.22
CA CYS A 130 31.34 22.71 -5.86
C CYS A 130 30.22 22.97 -4.84
N SER A 131 29.00 23.21 -5.33
CA SER A 131 27.82 23.28 -4.48
C SER A 131 27.45 21.89 -3.96
N LEU A 132 26.69 21.81 -2.86
CA LEU A 132 26.10 20.54 -2.40
C LEU A 132 25.29 19.85 -3.51
N GLN A 133 24.57 20.61 -4.32
CA GLN A 133 23.78 20.11 -5.45
C GLN A 133 24.65 19.46 -6.54
N ASP A 134 25.93 19.86 -6.64
CA ASP A 134 26.87 19.38 -7.66
C ASP A 134 27.87 18.35 -7.12
N VAL A 135 27.70 17.85 -5.89
CA VAL A 135 28.52 16.75 -5.36
C VAL A 135 28.29 15.49 -6.21
N PRO A 136 29.35 14.89 -6.81
CA PRO A 136 29.18 13.69 -7.62
C PRO A 136 28.70 12.51 -6.77
N TYR A 137 27.45 12.08 -6.98
CA TYR A 137 26.85 10.99 -6.19
C TYR A 137 27.69 9.69 -6.18
N PRO A 138 28.30 9.21 -7.29
CA PRO A 138 29.12 8.00 -7.24
C PRO A 138 30.27 8.09 -6.23
N SER A 139 30.91 9.27 -6.13
CA SER A 139 32.00 9.51 -5.18
C SER A 139 31.45 9.59 -3.74
N LEU A 140 30.31 10.24 -3.53
CA LEU A 140 29.64 10.30 -2.24
C LEU A 140 29.26 8.89 -1.77
N ARG A 141 28.59 8.11 -2.61
CA ARG A 141 28.21 6.72 -2.36
C ARG A 141 29.42 5.87 -1.96
N ALA A 142 30.51 5.96 -2.71
CA ALA A 142 31.74 5.24 -2.40
C ALA A 142 32.35 5.63 -1.04
N ARG A 143 32.25 6.91 -0.64
CA ARG A 143 32.68 7.35 0.68
C ARG A 143 31.76 6.83 1.78
N LEU A 144 30.46 7.00 1.65
CA LEU A 144 29.48 6.54 2.64
C LEU A 144 29.54 5.03 2.87
N LEU A 145 29.72 4.22 1.82
CA LEU A 145 29.92 2.77 1.96
C LEU A 145 31.21 2.41 2.70
N ARG A 146 32.31 3.13 2.45
CA ARG A 146 33.56 2.95 3.21
C ARG A 146 33.38 3.27 4.69
N ASP A 147 32.53 4.23 4.99
CA ASP A 147 32.18 4.62 6.36
C ASP A 147 31.12 3.69 6.99
N GLY A 148 30.81 2.56 6.35
CA GLY A 148 29.92 1.52 6.87
C GLY A 148 28.43 1.79 6.69
N GLN A 149 28.07 2.82 5.92
CA GLN A 149 26.67 3.18 5.74
C GLN A 149 25.95 2.21 4.80
N VAL A 150 24.69 1.89 5.11
CA VAL A 150 23.86 1.01 4.28
C VAL A 150 23.05 1.86 3.30
N LEU A 151 23.31 1.69 2.00
CA LEU A 151 22.71 2.49 0.94
C LEU A 151 21.86 1.67 -0.03
N ASP A 152 21.93 0.35 0.03
CA ASP A 152 21.18 -0.57 -0.81
C ASP A 152 20.14 -1.31 0.03
N LEU A 153 19.03 -1.71 -0.60
CA LEU A 153 18.06 -2.57 0.08
C LEU A 153 18.67 -3.95 0.36
N PRO A 154 18.37 -4.58 1.51
CA PRO A 154 18.81 -5.95 1.76
C PRO A 154 18.22 -6.90 0.72
N ALA A 155 19.02 -7.89 0.29
CA ALA A 155 18.71 -8.83 -0.81
C ALA A 155 17.46 -9.72 -0.59
N ALA A 156 16.76 -9.58 0.54
CA ALA A 156 15.65 -10.42 0.96
C ALA A 156 14.43 -9.63 1.47
N ILE A 157 14.23 -8.38 1.04
CA ILE A 157 12.88 -7.80 1.14
C ILE A 157 12.10 -8.41 -0.04
N PRO A 158 11.19 -9.39 0.17
CA PRO A 158 10.33 -9.81 -0.91
C PRO A 158 9.63 -8.55 -1.44
N PRO A 159 9.70 -8.27 -2.74
CA PRO A 159 8.93 -7.17 -3.29
C PRO A 159 7.49 -7.41 -2.85
N LYS A 160 6.85 -6.39 -2.29
CA LYS A 160 5.39 -6.41 -2.17
C LYS A 160 4.93 -6.51 -3.62
N ILE A 161 4.48 -7.70 -4.04
CA ILE A 161 4.02 -7.90 -5.42
C ILE A 161 2.76 -7.06 -5.51
N LEU A 162 2.91 -5.84 -6.01
CA LEU A 162 1.81 -4.94 -6.25
C LEU A 162 1.17 -5.42 -7.54
N ILE A 163 0.11 -6.21 -7.42
CA ILE A 163 -0.65 -6.66 -8.56
C ILE A 163 -1.58 -5.50 -8.94
N SER A 164 -1.15 -4.70 -9.92
CA SER A 164 -2.02 -3.63 -10.44
C SER A 164 -3.22 -4.25 -11.16
N ARG A 165 -4.43 -3.78 -10.86
CA ARG A 165 -5.65 -4.22 -11.57
C ARG A 165 -5.56 -4.00 -13.08
N ASP A 166 -4.86 -2.95 -13.52
CA ASP A 166 -4.70 -2.61 -14.94
C ASP A 166 -3.78 -3.59 -15.68
N SER A 167 -3.01 -4.39 -14.93
CA SER A 167 -2.14 -5.44 -15.49
C SER A 167 -2.84 -6.80 -15.64
N LEU A 168 -4.08 -6.93 -15.13
CA LEU A 168 -4.84 -8.17 -15.11
C LEU A 168 -5.82 -8.23 -16.30
N PRO A 169 -6.09 -9.42 -16.86
CA PRO A 169 -7.04 -9.54 -17.95
C PRO A 169 -8.49 -9.29 -17.50
N GLY A 170 -9.34 -8.89 -18.43
CA GLY A 170 -10.76 -8.68 -18.17
C GLY A 170 -11.07 -7.40 -17.38
N LEU A 171 -12.27 -7.35 -16.81
CA LEU A 171 -12.72 -6.26 -15.94
C LEU A 171 -12.40 -6.62 -14.49
N VAL A 172 -11.65 -5.77 -13.81
CA VAL A 172 -11.23 -5.99 -12.42
C VAL A 172 -11.65 -4.81 -11.55
N LEU A 173 -12.28 -5.12 -10.41
CA LEU A 173 -12.55 -4.17 -9.33
C LEU A 173 -11.85 -4.66 -8.06
N ASP A 174 -11.28 -3.72 -7.32
CA ASP A 174 -10.53 -3.96 -6.09
C ASP A 174 -11.42 -3.86 -4.85
N ASP A 175 -10.87 -4.13 -3.66
CA ASP A 175 -11.60 -4.04 -2.38
C ASP A 175 -12.14 -2.62 -2.11
N GLY A 176 -11.38 -1.60 -2.53
CA GLY A 176 -11.78 -0.19 -2.45
C GLY A 176 -12.96 0.21 -3.35
N ASP A 177 -13.33 -0.62 -4.34
CA ASP A 177 -14.49 -0.39 -5.21
C ASP A 177 -15.77 -1.09 -4.69
N ALA A 178 -15.69 -1.80 -3.56
CA ALA A 178 -16.80 -2.59 -3.03
C ALA A 178 -17.86 -1.76 -2.29
N GLU A 179 -19.13 -2.12 -2.47
CA GLU A 179 -20.22 -1.74 -1.58
C GLU A 179 -20.15 -2.59 -0.31
N LEU A 180 -19.76 -1.99 0.81
CA LEU A 180 -19.57 -2.69 2.08
C LEU A 180 -20.79 -2.60 3.00
N GLN A 181 -21.13 -3.71 3.64
CA GLN A 181 -22.02 -3.79 4.78
C GLN A 181 -21.23 -4.28 6.01
N GLY A 182 -21.38 -3.55 7.12
CA GLY A 182 -20.69 -3.83 8.38
C GLY A 182 -19.23 -3.39 8.37
N GLU A 183 -18.56 -3.56 9.52
CA GLU A 183 -17.20 -3.06 9.72
C GLU A 183 -16.14 -4.03 9.16
N TRP A 184 -15.36 -3.57 8.19
CA TRP A 184 -14.24 -4.28 7.60
C TRP A 184 -12.91 -3.61 7.96
N ARG A 185 -11.85 -4.42 8.13
CA ARG A 185 -10.52 -3.92 8.48
C ARG A 185 -9.55 -4.16 7.33
N GLY A 186 -8.83 -3.11 6.93
CA GLY A 186 -7.76 -3.22 5.94
C GLY A 186 -6.53 -3.92 6.50
N SER A 187 -5.87 -4.72 5.67
CA SER A 187 -4.62 -5.38 6.00
C SER A 187 -3.81 -5.62 4.73
N SER A 188 -2.52 -5.84 4.89
CA SER A 188 -1.63 -6.21 3.78
C SER A 188 -0.55 -7.20 4.23
N SER A 189 -0.82 -7.93 5.32
CA SER A 189 0.16 -8.79 6.01
C SER A 189 0.33 -10.15 5.36
N ALA A 190 -0.75 -10.74 4.83
CA ALA A 190 -0.67 -11.91 3.96
C ALA A 190 -0.44 -11.43 2.52
N GLY A 191 0.56 -11.96 1.82
CA GLY A 191 0.87 -11.54 0.45
C GLY A 191 -0.16 -12.02 -0.59
N ARG A 192 0.02 -11.56 -1.83
CA ARG A 192 -0.81 -11.89 -3.01
C ARG A 192 -2.24 -11.35 -2.89
N TYR A 193 -2.37 -10.07 -3.16
CA TYR A 193 -3.61 -9.31 -3.26
C TYR A 193 -3.49 -8.31 -4.41
N VAL A 194 -4.62 -7.81 -4.89
CA VAL A 194 -4.68 -6.75 -5.89
C VAL A 194 -4.55 -5.39 -5.20
N GLY A 195 -3.93 -4.43 -5.87
CA GLY A 195 -3.81 -3.08 -5.32
C GLY A 195 -2.96 -3.01 -4.04
N ALA A 196 -3.46 -2.29 -3.03
CA ALA A 196 -2.67 -1.90 -1.86
C ALA A 196 -2.74 -2.90 -0.69
N GLY A 197 -3.76 -3.76 -0.65
CA GLY A 197 -4.06 -4.64 0.47
C GLY A 197 -5.34 -5.43 0.23
N TYR A 198 -5.97 -5.86 1.31
CA TYR A 198 -7.28 -6.51 1.29
C TYR A 198 -8.05 -6.12 2.55
N LEU A 199 -9.36 -6.34 2.54
CA LEU A 199 -10.24 -6.25 3.70
C LEU A 199 -10.43 -7.60 4.39
N HIS A 200 -10.66 -7.57 5.70
CA HIS A 200 -11.09 -8.74 6.44
C HIS A 200 -12.16 -8.44 7.49
N ASP A 201 -13.01 -9.43 7.75
CA ASP A 201 -14.12 -9.33 8.71
C ASP A 201 -13.66 -9.33 10.18
N GLY A 202 -12.39 -9.67 10.40
CA GLY A 202 -11.80 -9.78 11.74
C GLY A 202 -12.24 -11.02 12.52
N ASP A 203 -12.92 -11.96 11.85
CA ASP A 203 -13.59 -13.11 12.47
C ASP A 203 -14.66 -12.71 13.50
N LEU A 204 -15.38 -11.63 13.22
CA LEU A 204 -16.40 -11.05 14.10
C LEU A 204 -17.73 -10.84 13.36
N ASP A 205 -18.82 -10.79 14.12
CA ASP A 205 -20.18 -10.48 13.64
C ASP A 205 -20.62 -11.30 12.42
N LYS A 206 -20.53 -12.63 12.54
CA LYS A 206 -20.92 -13.56 11.48
C LYS A 206 -22.36 -13.34 11.03
N GLY A 207 -22.56 -13.26 9.71
CA GLY A 207 -23.85 -12.99 9.09
C GLY A 207 -24.26 -11.52 9.02
N LYS A 208 -23.43 -10.60 9.51
CA LYS A 208 -23.73 -9.15 9.48
C LYS A 208 -22.85 -8.36 8.51
N LYS A 209 -21.89 -9.01 7.86
CA LYS A 209 -20.92 -8.34 6.99
C LYS A 209 -20.99 -8.90 5.57
N SER A 210 -20.97 -7.99 4.60
CA SER A 210 -20.86 -8.34 3.19
C SER A 210 -20.07 -7.30 2.41
N ALA A 211 -19.52 -7.70 1.28
CA ALA A 211 -18.89 -6.84 0.28
C ALA A 211 -19.45 -7.20 -1.09
N ALA A 212 -19.85 -6.21 -1.87
CA ALA A 212 -20.45 -6.43 -3.18
C ALA A 212 -19.85 -5.54 -4.27
N TRP A 213 -19.74 -6.11 -5.47
CA TRP A 213 -19.26 -5.42 -6.67
C TRP A 213 -20.24 -5.61 -7.80
N LYS A 214 -20.34 -4.60 -8.67
CA LYS A 214 -21.18 -4.64 -9.85
C LYS A 214 -20.36 -4.24 -11.08
N LEU A 215 -20.23 -5.17 -12.04
CA LEU A 215 -19.50 -4.95 -13.29
C LEU A 215 -20.46 -5.03 -14.48
N THR A 216 -20.24 -4.21 -15.51
CA THR A 216 -21.03 -4.22 -16.75
C THR A 216 -20.18 -4.75 -17.89
N VAL A 217 -20.65 -5.78 -18.59
CA VAL A 217 -19.86 -6.38 -19.68
C VAL A 217 -19.99 -5.57 -20.97
N PRO A 218 -18.88 -5.30 -21.69
CA PRO A 218 -18.90 -4.47 -22.90
C PRO A 218 -19.40 -5.20 -24.15
N SER A 219 -19.48 -6.54 -24.12
CA SER A 219 -19.87 -7.34 -25.28
C SER A 219 -20.59 -8.62 -24.88
N SER A 220 -21.40 -9.14 -25.80
CA SER A 220 -22.06 -10.43 -25.61
C SER A 220 -21.05 -11.58 -25.64
N GLY A 221 -21.27 -12.60 -24.82
CA GLY A 221 -20.43 -13.80 -24.77
C GLY A 221 -20.49 -14.53 -23.45
N THR A 222 -19.63 -15.53 -23.31
CA THR A 222 -19.40 -16.24 -22.04
C THR A 222 -18.26 -15.57 -21.28
N TRP A 223 -18.49 -15.33 -20.00
CA TRP A 223 -17.58 -14.64 -19.10
C TRP A 223 -17.26 -15.52 -17.90
N ARG A 224 -15.98 -15.64 -17.58
CA ARG A 224 -15.48 -16.20 -16.34
C ARG A 224 -15.67 -15.17 -15.23
N VAL A 225 -16.18 -15.62 -14.10
CA VAL A 225 -16.33 -14.82 -12.88
C VAL A 225 -15.37 -15.38 -11.83
N GLY A 226 -14.51 -14.53 -11.28
CA GLY A 226 -13.51 -14.94 -10.30
C GLY A 226 -13.36 -13.97 -9.14
N ILE A 227 -12.79 -14.48 -8.05
CA ILE A 227 -12.45 -13.70 -6.84
C ILE A 227 -10.98 -13.90 -6.48
N SER A 228 -10.34 -12.86 -5.96
CA SER A 228 -9.01 -12.95 -5.36
C SER A 228 -9.10 -12.87 -3.84
N TYR A 229 -8.13 -13.47 -3.15
CA TYR A 229 -7.98 -13.38 -1.70
C TYR A 229 -6.59 -13.88 -1.28
N SER A 230 -6.08 -13.36 -0.16
CA SER A 230 -4.84 -13.84 0.45
C SER A 230 -5.08 -15.03 1.39
N ALA A 231 -4.69 -16.22 0.93
CA ALA A 231 -4.88 -17.48 1.66
C ALA A 231 -4.01 -17.59 2.91
N ALA A 232 -4.59 -18.15 3.98
CA ALA A 232 -3.89 -18.43 5.24
C ALA A 232 -4.62 -19.53 6.04
N SER A 233 -3.96 -20.15 7.02
CA SER A 233 -4.52 -21.23 7.83
C SER A 233 -5.71 -20.80 8.70
N ASN A 234 -5.82 -19.51 9.03
CA ASN A 234 -6.90 -18.94 9.85
C ASN A 234 -8.09 -18.39 9.03
N ARG A 235 -8.14 -18.61 7.71
CA ARG A 235 -9.27 -18.18 6.88
C ARG A 235 -10.46 -19.14 7.02
N ALA A 236 -11.64 -18.67 6.65
CA ALA A 236 -12.83 -19.51 6.56
C ALA A 236 -12.71 -20.57 5.45
N THR A 237 -13.28 -21.75 5.68
CA THR A 237 -13.25 -22.90 4.77
C THR A 237 -14.44 -22.95 3.81
N ALA A 238 -15.51 -22.23 4.12
CA ALA A 238 -16.73 -22.15 3.32
C ALA A 238 -17.27 -20.72 3.35
N VAL A 239 -16.61 -19.81 2.63
CA VAL A 239 -17.05 -18.41 2.49
C VAL A 239 -18.20 -18.34 1.49
N PRO A 240 -19.40 -17.86 1.87
CA PRO A 240 -20.51 -17.72 0.94
C PRO A 240 -20.23 -16.63 -0.10
N VAL A 241 -20.36 -17.00 -1.38
CA VAL A 241 -20.24 -16.12 -2.54
C VAL A 241 -21.51 -16.23 -3.37
N GLN A 242 -22.14 -15.10 -3.65
CA GLN A 242 -23.34 -15.01 -4.49
C GLN A 242 -22.99 -14.33 -5.81
N VAL A 243 -23.51 -14.86 -6.91
CA VAL A 243 -23.33 -14.30 -8.26
C VAL A 243 -24.70 -14.11 -8.91
N GLN A 244 -25.04 -12.85 -9.20
CA GLN A 244 -26.24 -12.48 -9.95
C GLN A 244 -25.82 -11.92 -11.31
N ALA A 245 -26.19 -12.59 -12.40
CA ALA A 245 -25.74 -12.27 -13.76
C ALA A 245 -26.93 -11.93 -14.66
N GLY A 246 -26.96 -10.70 -15.19
CA GLY A 246 -28.09 -10.15 -15.93
C GLY A 246 -29.40 -10.30 -15.16
N ASP A 247 -30.45 -10.69 -15.87
CA ASP A 247 -31.78 -10.99 -15.30
C ASP A 247 -31.92 -12.46 -14.87
N GLY A 248 -30.80 -13.18 -14.73
CA GLY A 248 -30.78 -14.58 -14.31
C GLY A 248 -31.19 -14.77 -12.85
N VAL A 249 -31.18 -16.01 -12.37
CA VAL A 249 -31.36 -16.31 -10.94
C VAL A 249 -30.01 -16.21 -10.22
N GLU A 250 -30.02 -15.69 -8.99
CA GLU A 250 -28.84 -15.64 -8.14
C GLU A 250 -28.30 -17.06 -7.88
N GLN A 251 -27.00 -17.23 -8.09
CA GLN A 251 -26.28 -18.48 -7.83
C GLN A 251 -25.47 -18.35 -6.54
N GLN A 252 -25.43 -19.40 -5.73
CA GLN A 252 -24.70 -19.43 -4.46
C GLN A 252 -23.56 -20.46 -4.51
N PHE A 253 -22.41 -20.07 -3.98
CA PHE A 253 -21.18 -20.86 -3.94
C PHE A 253 -20.52 -20.75 -2.58
N GLU A 254 -19.65 -21.70 -2.26
CA GLU A 254 -18.78 -21.66 -1.09
C GLU A 254 -17.32 -21.72 -1.52
N VAL A 255 -16.49 -20.83 -0.98
CA VAL A 255 -15.06 -20.76 -1.30
C VAL A 255 -14.20 -21.01 -0.07
N ASN A 256 -13.24 -21.93 -0.19
CA ASN A 256 -12.27 -22.22 0.86
C ASN A 256 -11.06 -21.29 0.77
N GLN A 257 -11.05 -20.25 1.60
CA GLN A 257 -10.00 -19.24 1.59
C GLN A 257 -8.69 -19.69 2.25
N ARG A 258 -8.59 -20.93 2.74
CA ARG A 258 -7.30 -21.52 3.16
C ARG A 258 -6.49 -22.03 1.97
N LYS A 259 -7.12 -22.23 0.81
CA LYS A 259 -6.46 -22.75 -0.39
C LYS A 259 -5.90 -21.60 -1.22
N ALA A 260 -4.58 -21.54 -1.33
CA ALA A 260 -3.89 -20.65 -2.25
C ALA A 260 -4.09 -21.11 -3.71
N ILE A 261 -4.12 -20.14 -4.64
CA ILE A 261 -4.06 -20.43 -6.07
C ILE A 261 -2.63 -20.78 -6.50
N ALA A 262 -2.49 -21.79 -7.36
CA ALA A 262 -1.20 -22.24 -7.87
C ALA A 262 -0.68 -21.37 -9.02
N GLY A 263 0.63 -21.40 -9.26
CA GLY A 263 1.27 -20.65 -10.35
C GLY A 263 1.15 -19.14 -10.18
N ASP A 264 0.96 -18.41 -11.29
CA ASP A 264 0.87 -16.94 -11.33
C ASP A 264 -0.57 -16.41 -11.36
N ALA A 265 -1.58 -17.28 -11.34
CA ALA A 265 -2.98 -16.86 -11.42
C ALA A 265 -3.41 -16.04 -10.19
N VAL A 266 -4.28 -15.04 -10.37
CA VAL A 266 -4.70 -14.15 -9.27
C VAL A 266 -6.13 -14.46 -8.79
N PHE A 267 -6.98 -14.91 -9.70
CA PHE A 267 -8.40 -15.12 -9.44
C PHE A 267 -8.75 -16.61 -9.40
N HIS A 268 -9.45 -17.00 -8.33
CA HIS A 268 -10.14 -18.28 -8.24
C HIS A 268 -11.45 -18.20 -9.03
N GLU A 269 -11.61 -19.04 -10.05
CA GLU A 269 -12.86 -19.13 -10.82
C GLU A 269 -14.00 -19.62 -9.90
N VAL A 270 -15.08 -18.84 -9.84
CA VAL A 270 -16.31 -19.17 -9.09
C VAL A 270 -17.32 -19.82 -10.03
N THR A 271 -17.56 -19.19 -11.18
CA THR A 271 -18.53 -19.68 -12.18
C THR A 271 -18.27 -19.09 -13.56
N ARG A 272 -19.02 -19.55 -14.56
CA ARG A 272 -19.09 -18.96 -15.90
C ARG A 272 -20.53 -18.59 -16.22
N VAL A 273 -20.72 -17.41 -16.80
CA VAL A 273 -22.04 -16.87 -17.13
C VAL A 273 -22.06 -16.41 -18.58
N THR A 274 -23.21 -16.52 -19.24
CA THR A 274 -23.41 -15.97 -20.59
C THR A 274 -24.24 -14.71 -20.47
N LEU A 275 -23.74 -13.62 -21.06
CA LEU A 275 -24.33 -12.29 -20.94
C LEU A 275 -24.40 -11.61 -22.31
N ALA A 276 -25.42 -10.77 -22.48
CA ALA A 276 -25.48 -9.79 -23.54
C ALA A 276 -24.67 -8.53 -23.19
N ALA A 277 -24.20 -7.81 -24.21
CA ALA A 277 -23.56 -6.51 -24.03
C ALA A 277 -24.42 -5.57 -23.18
N GLY A 278 -23.83 -4.89 -22.21
CA GLY A 278 -24.52 -3.98 -21.28
C GLY A 278 -25.20 -4.65 -20.09
N GLN A 279 -25.26 -5.99 -20.03
CA GLN A 279 -25.72 -6.67 -18.81
C GLN A 279 -24.66 -6.65 -17.71
N THR A 280 -25.11 -6.83 -16.47
CA THR A 280 -24.24 -6.71 -15.29
C THR A 280 -24.02 -8.04 -14.58
N VAL A 281 -22.86 -8.18 -13.94
CA VAL A 281 -22.60 -9.21 -12.93
C VAL A 281 -22.48 -8.52 -11.58
N ARG A 282 -23.29 -8.94 -10.61
CA ARG A 282 -23.12 -8.58 -9.20
C ARG A 282 -22.52 -9.76 -8.44
N LEU A 283 -21.36 -9.57 -7.82
CA LEU A 283 -20.79 -10.50 -6.85
C LEU A 283 -21.03 -9.98 -5.45
N THR A 284 -21.42 -10.87 -4.53
CA THR A 284 -21.50 -10.58 -3.09
C THR A 284 -20.73 -11.64 -2.33
N ILE A 285 -19.78 -11.22 -1.49
CA ILE A 285 -19.10 -12.08 -0.51
C ILE A 285 -19.68 -11.74 0.86
N SER A 286 -20.09 -12.75 1.64
CA SER A 286 -20.60 -12.54 3.01
C SER A 286 -19.81 -13.34 4.04
N ASN A 287 -19.96 -12.98 5.32
CA ASN A 287 -19.38 -13.76 6.42
C ASN A 287 -20.40 -14.69 7.13
N ALA A 288 -21.58 -14.91 6.55
CA ALA A 288 -22.61 -15.76 7.13
C ALA A 288 -22.13 -17.22 7.28
N GLY A 289 -22.31 -17.81 8.46
CA GLY A 289 -21.98 -19.22 8.71
C GLY A 289 -20.50 -19.60 8.63
N THR A 290 -19.58 -18.63 8.53
CA THR A 290 -18.15 -18.88 8.35
C THR A 290 -17.42 -19.28 9.64
N ASP A 291 -16.39 -20.13 9.51
CA ASP A 291 -15.60 -20.75 10.59
C ASP A 291 -14.21 -20.11 10.79
N GLY A 292 -14.00 -18.92 10.25
CA GLY A 292 -12.74 -18.18 10.37
C GLY A 292 -12.79 -16.84 9.65
N HIS A 293 -11.63 -16.20 9.48
CA HIS A 293 -11.54 -14.90 8.81
C HIS A 293 -12.04 -14.98 7.37
N VAL A 294 -12.90 -14.04 6.99
CA VAL A 294 -13.31 -13.80 5.61
C VAL A 294 -12.49 -12.65 5.04
N ILE A 295 -11.84 -12.90 3.91
CA ILE A 295 -11.02 -11.94 3.17
C ILE A 295 -11.76 -11.49 1.92
N VAL A 296 -11.66 -10.21 1.65
CA VAL A 296 -12.18 -9.53 0.48
C VAL A 296 -11.02 -8.75 -0.13
N ASP A 297 -10.69 -9.08 -1.37
CA ASP A 297 -9.63 -8.42 -2.14
C ASP A 297 -10.26 -7.93 -3.45
N ALA A 298 -10.00 -8.54 -4.61
CA ALA A 298 -10.59 -8.14 -5.88
C ALA A 298 -11.56 -9.16 -6.48
N VAL A 299 -12.37 -8.69 -7.45
CA VAL A 299 -13.19 -9.53 -8.32
C VAL A 299 -12.84 -9.32 -9.80
N GLN A 300 -13.07 -10.36 -10.61
CA GLN A 300 -12.78 -10.33 -12.05
C GLN A 300 -13.96 -10.85 -12.86
N VAL A 301 -14.23 -10.19 -14.00
CA VAL A 301 -15.09 -10.68 -15.07
C VAL A 301 -14.29 -10.68 -16.38
N GLU A 302 -13.88 -11.86 -16.82
CA GLU A 302 -12.99 -12.07 -17.97
C GLU A 302 -13.72 -12.78 -19.11
N LYS A 303 -13.59 -12.31 -20.35
CA LYS A 303 -14.25 -12.96 -21.49
C LYS A 303 -13.57 -14.29 -21.80
N VAL A 304 -14.35 -15.36 -21.93
CA VAL A 304 -13.81 -16.66 -22.34
C VAL A 304 -13.73 -16.65 -23.87
N GLU A 305 -12.51 -16.70 -24.41
CA GLU A 305 -12.31 -16.90 -25.83
C GLU A 305 -12.74 -18.33 -26.21
N LYS A 306 -13.45 -18.47 -27.34
CA LYS A 306 -13.72 -19.79 -27.89
C LYS A 306 -12.38 -20.38 -28.31
N VAL A 307 -12.01 -21.51 -27.71
CA VAL A 307 -10.98 -22.37 -28.29
C VAL A 307 -11.59 -22.94 -29.57
N GLU A 308 -11.08 -22.51 -30.72
CA GLU A 308 -11.37 -23.15 -32.02
C GLU A 308 -10.79 -24.57 -32.07
#